data_AF-A0A7H4PII0-F1
#
_entry.id   AF-A0A7H4PII0-F1
#
_cell.length_a   1.000
_cell.length_b   1.000
_cell.length_c   1.000
_cell.angle_alpha   90.00
_cell.angle_beta   90.00
_cell.angle_gamma   90.00
#
_symmetry.space_group_name_H-M   'P 1'
#
loop_
_entity.id
_entity.type
_entity.pdbx_description
1 polymer ?
#
loop_
_entity_poly.entity_id
_entity_poly.type
_entity_poly.pdbx_seq_one_letter_code
_entity_poly.pdbx_strand_id
1 'polypeptide(L)'
;MVLEHQDTLALLNSYMIQKYNQPAIDEKTKKFSYSKEQWVEFFQMYKKLIDSHVMPDTKYYASFGKSNMYEMKPWIQGEWAGTYMWNSTINKYSDNLKPPAKLELGSYPMLPGATDAGLFFKPAQMLSIGKSTKNPEAAAKVINFLLNSKEGVETLGLERGVPLSKVAVQYLTENGAIKEDDPAVSGLRLAQSLPAKLSVSPYFDDPQIVAQFGTSLQYIDYGQKTVEETAIDFQRQSDRILRRAMR
;
A
#
# COMPACT_ATOMS: atom_id res chain seq x y z
N MET A 1 11.09 -9.85 -5.49
CA MET A 1 10.63 -8.73 -4.64
C MET A 1 10.04 -9.28 -3.35
N VAL A 2 9.82 -8.45 -2.33
CA VAL A 2 9.15 -8.81 -1.07
C VAL A 2 8.04 -7.80 -0.76
N LEU A 3 6.89 -8.30 -0.31
CA LEU A 3 5.68 -7.51 -0.09
C LEU A 3 5.03 -7.92 1.24
N GLU A 4 4.52 -6.96 1.99
CA GLU A 4 3.64 -7.28 3.11
C GLU A 4 2.26 -7.74 2.59
N HIS A 5 1.43 -8.31 3.47
CA HIS A 5 0.10 -8.78 3.09
C HIS A 5 -0.78 -7.64 2.55
N GLN A 6 -0.68 -6.45 3.12
CA GLN A 6 -1.41 -5.26 2.66
C GLN A 6 -0.97 -4.85 1.24
N ASP A 7 0.33 -4.83 0.98
CA ASP A 7 0.88 -4.46 -0.32
C ASP A 7 0.51 -5.50 -1.38
N THR A 8 0.54 -6.78 -1.01
CA THR A 8 0.09 -7.89 -1.86
C THR A 8 -1.38 -7.74 -2.21
N LEU A 9 -2.23 -7.43 -1.22
CA LEU A 9 -3.65 -7.18 -1.42
C LEU A 9 -3.89 -6.01 -2.38
N ALA A 10 -3.16 -4.91 -2.21
CA ALA A 10 -3.23 -3.73 -3.06
C ALA A 10 -2.76 -4.01 -4.50
N LEU A 11 -1.66 -4.76 -4.68
CA LEU A 11 -1.15 -5.17 -5.99
C LEU A 11 -2.17 -6.04 -6.74
N LEU A 12 -2.75 -7.04 -6.06
CA LEU A 12 -3.75 -7.92 -6.66
C LEU A 12 -5.04 -7.17 -7.01
N ASN A 13 -5.47 -6.23 -6.16
CA ASN A 13 -6.58 -5.36 -6.48
C ASN A 13 -6.30 -4.45 -7.68
N SER A 14 -5.07 -3.93 -7.81
CA SER A 14 -4.65 -3.17 -8.99
C SER A 14 -4.82 -3.99 -10.28
N TYR A 15 -4.34 -5.24 -10.27
CA TYR A 15 -4.53 -6.17 -11.39
C TYR A 15 -6.02 -6.41 -11.72
N MET A 16 -6.85 -6.64 -10.70
CA MET A 16 -8.29 -6.86 -10.91
C MET A 16 -9.01 -5.63 -11.43
N ILE A 17 -8.67 -4.43 -10.95
CA ILE A 17 -9.23 -3.18 -11.47
C ILE A 17 -8.81 -2.97 -12.93
N GLN A 18 -7.54 -3.19 -13.27
CA GLN A 18 -7.09 -3.10 -14.65
C GLN A 18 -7.86 -4.03 -15.58
N LYS A 19 -8.13 -5.26 -15.13
CA LYS A 19 -8.79 -6.29 -15.94
C LYS A 19 -10.31 -6.10 -16.05
N TYR A 20 -10.97 -5.74 -14.96
CA TYR A 20 -12.44 -5.72 -14.87
C TYR A 20 -13.05 -4.33 -14.78
N ASN A 21 -12.23 -3.31 -14.55
CA ASN A 21 -12.65 -1.92 -14.41
C ASN A 21 -13.85 -1.75 -13.45
N GLN A 22 -13.79 -2.45 -12.31
CA GLN A 22 -14.81 -2.43 -11.26
C GLN A 22 -14.17 -2.16 -9.88
N PRO A 23 -14.81 -1.38 -9.00
CA PRO A 23 -14.30 -1.14 -7.65
C PRO A 23 -14.33 -2.43 -6.82
N ALA A 24 -13.36 -2.68 -5.94
CA ALA A 24 -13.32 -3.90 -5.12
C ALA A 24 -14.53 -4.05 -4.19
N ILE A 25 -14.97 -2.96 -3.56
CA ILE A 25 -16.06 -2.93 -2.60
C ILE A 25 -17.20 -2.11 -3.16
N ASP A 26 -18.40 -2.66 -3.09
CA ASP A 26 -19.64 -1.91 -3.26
C ASP A 26 -20.13 -1.46 -1.88
N GLU A 27 -19.93 -0.18 -1.58
CA GLU A 27 -20.29 0.39 -0.29
C GLU A 27 -21.81 0.43 -0.06
N LYS A 28 -22.62 0.45 -1.13
CA LYS A 28 -24.09 0.45 -1.00
C LYS A 28 -24.57 -0.91 -0.51
N THR A 29 -24.01 -2.00 -1.04
CA THR A 29 -24.38 -3.36 -0.64
C THR A 29 -23.54 -3.89 0.53
N LYS A 30 -22.50 -3.15 0.95
CA LYS A 30 -21.59 -3.47 2.07
C LYS A 30 -20.88 -4.81 1.88
N LYS A 31 -20.43 -5.07 0.65
CA LYS A 31 -19.80 -6.32 0.22
C LYS A 31 -18.70 -6.04 -0.79
N PHE A 32 -17.87 -7.04 -1.02
CA PHE A 32 -17.03 -7.02 -2.22
C PHE A 32 -17.89 -7.19 -3.48
N SER A 33 -17.53 -6.49 -4.55
CA SER A 33 -18.21 -6.53 -5.84
C SER A 33 -17.82 -7.75 -6.68
N TYR A 34 -16.67 -8.38 -6.35
CA TYR A 34 -16.12 -9.48 -7.13
C TYR A 34 -17.03 -10.71 -7.07
N SER A 35 -17.27 -11.29 -8.25
CA SER A 35 -17.88 -12.61 -8.42
C SER A 35 -17.01 -13.71 -7.81
N LYS A 36 -17.58 -14.93 -7.69
CA LYS A 36 -16.84 -16.09 -7.19
C LYS A 36 -15.64 -16.41 -8.08
N GLU A 37 -15.84 -16.35 -9.38
CA GLU A 37 -14.83 -16.62 -10.40
C GLU A 37 -13.71 -15.58 -10.35
N GLN A 38 -14.05 -14.31 -10.14
CA GLN A 38 -13.07 -13.24 -9.94
C GLN A 38 -12.27 -13.41 -8.63
N TRP A 39 -12.88 -13.91 -7.55
CA TRP A 39 -12.13 -14.24 -6.34
C TRP A 39 -11.18 -15.41 -6.52
N VAL A 40 -11.59 -16.44 -7.27
CA VAL A 40 -10.69 -17.53 -7.64
C VAL A 40 -9.52 -16.98 -8.44
N GLU A 41 -9.78 -16.14 -9.46
CA GLU A 41 -8.70 -15.50 -10.23
C GLU A 41 -7.77 -14.64 -9.36
N PHE A 42 -8.33 -13.88 -8.40
CA PHE A 42 -7.56 -13.06 -7.46
C PHE A 42 -6.48 -13.89 -6.73
N PHE A 43 -6.88 -15.02 -6.14
CA PHE A 43 -5.95 -15.91 -5.42
C PHE A 43 -5.11 -16.78 -6.38
N GLN A 44 -5.59 -17.08 -7.58
CA GLN A 44 -4.76 -17.73 -8.62
C GLN A 44 -3.61 -16.81 -9.05
N MET A 45 -3.84 -15.51 -9.17
CA MET A 45 -2.78 -14.55 -9.47
C MET A 45 -1.74 -14.51 -8.34
N TYR A 46 -2.16 -14.53 -7.07
CA TYR A 46 -1.23 -14.71 -5.94
C TYR A 46 -0.40 -16.00 -6.09
N LYS A 47 -1.06 -17.14 -6.28
CA LYS A 47 -0.38 -18.44 -6.42
C LYS A 47 0.60 -18.44 -7.59
N LYS A 48 0.27 -17.80 -8.70
CA LYS A 48 1.15 -17.62 -9.85
C LYS A 48 2.41 -16.81 -9.51
N LEU A 49 2.29 -15.74 -8.72
CA LEU A 49 3.44 -14.95 -8.26
C LEU A 49 4.40 -15.80 -7.41
N ILE A 50 3.85 -16.64 -6.53
CA ILE A 50 4.62 -17.58 -5.70
C ILE A 50 5.29 -18.66 -6.56
N ASP A 51 4.53 -19.35 -7.41
CA ASP A 51 5.03 -20.45 -8.25
C ASP A 51 6.08 -19.98 -9.28
N SER A 52 6.00 -18.71 -9.68
CA SER A 52 6.97 -18.09 -10.57
C SER A 52 8.15 -17.43 -9.83
N HIS A 53 8.28 -17.65 -8.51
CA HIS A 53 9.34 -17.08 -7.65
C HIS A 53 9.44 -15.54 -7.70
N VAL A 54 8.34 -14.83 -7.95
CA VAL A 54 8.32 -13.35 -8.00
C VAL A 54 8.51 -12.76 -6.60
N MET A 55 7.92 -13.40 -5.60
CA MET A 55 8.04 -13.04 -4.18
C MET A 55 8.07 -14.31 -3.33
N PRO A 56 8.66 -14.26 -2.12
CA PRO A 56 8.62 -15.40 -1.20
C PRO A 56 7.18 -15.72 -0.77
N ASP A 57 6.90 -16.99 -0.55
CA ASP A 57 5.66 -17.42 0.09
C ASP A 57 5.67 -17.08 1.59
N THR A 58 4.50 -17.13 2.22
CA THR A 58 4.36 -16.81 3.65
C THR A 58 5.10 -17.79 4.56
N LYS A 59 5.35 -19.03 4.10
CA LYS A 59 6.07 -20.06 4.85
C LYS A 59 7.57 -19.76 4.93
N TYR A 60 8.19 -19.42 3.81
CA TYR A 60 9.57 -18.98 3.71
C TYR A 60 9.76 -17.66 4.44
N TYR A 61 8.87 -16.69 4.25
CA TYR A 61 8.93 -15.42 4.97
C TYR A 61 8.92 -15.64 6.49
N ALA A 62 8.05 -16.52 7.00
CA ALA A 62 7.97 -16.85 8.42
C ALA A 62 9.26 -17.47 9.00
N SER A 63 10.13 -18.07 8.16
CA SER A 63 11.41 -18.65 8.60
C SER A 63 12.42 -17.61 9.13
N PHE A 64 12.20 -16.33 8.82
CA PHE A 64 13.01 -15.21 9.32
C PHE A 64 12.51 -14.64 10.65
N GLY A 65 11.44 -15.21 11.22
CA GLY A 65 10.85 -14.77 12.47
C GLY A 65 10.06 -13.47 12.33
N LYS A 66 9.95 -12.72 13.43
CA LYS A 66 9.15 -11.48 13.50
C LYS A 66 10.08 -10.27 13.58
N SER A 67 10.22 -9.56 12.47
CA SER A 67 10.91 -8.28 12.33
C SER A 67 10.20 -7.46 11.25
N ASN A 68 10.50 -6.16 11.17
CA ASN A 68 9.99 -5.37 10.05
C ASN A 68 10.67 -5.84 8.76
N MET A 69 9.93 -5.86 7.64
CA MET A 69 10.45 -6.37 6.36
C MET A 69 11.76 -5.68 5.94
N TYR A 70 11.86 -4.37 6.14
CA TYR A 70 13.04 -3.55 5.83
C TYR A 70 14.25 -3.78 6.76
N GLU A 71 14.10 -4.52 7.86
CA GLU A 71 15.19 -4.88 8.79
C GLU A 71 15.68 -6.32 8.58
N MET A 72 15.01 -7.09 7.72
CA MET A 72 15.37 -8.48 7.49
C MET A 72 16.63 -8.59 6.64
N LYS A 73 17.50 -9.54 6.99
CA LYS A 73 18.78 -9.76 6.31
C LYS A 73 18.67 -9.93 4.78
N PRO A 74 17.72 -10.70 4.22
CA PRO A 74 17.57 -10.82 2.77
C PRO A 74 17.23 -9.49 2.06
N TRP A 75 16.52 -8.58 2.72
CA TRP A 75 16.29 -7.23 2.21
C TRP A 75 17.58 -6.41 2.22
N ILE A 76 18.24 -6.31 3.38
CA ILE A 76 19.48 -5.55 3.58
C ILE A 76 20.57 -5.98 2.59
N GLN A 77 20.63 -7.27 2.28
CA GLN A 77 21.61 -7.86 1.36
C GLN A 77 21.20 -7.84 -0.11
N GLY A 78 20.00 -7.36 -0.45
CA GLY A 78 19.52 -7.26 -1.83
C GLY A 78 19.03 -8.59 -2.43
N GLU A 79 18.90 -9.65 -1.64
CA GLU A 79 18.32 -10.94 -2.09
C GLU A 79 16.83 -10.78 -2.42
N TRP A 80 16.13 -9.95 -1.64
CA TRP A 80 14.78 -9.47 -1.96
C TRP A 80 14.85 -8.15 -2.72
N ALA A 81 15.10 -8.25 -4.03
CA ALA A 81 15.51 -7.12 -4.89
C ALA A 81 14.40 -6.11 -5.28
N GLY A 82 13.37 -5.91 -4.45
CA GLY A 82 12.34 -4.91 -4.73
C GLY A 82 11.13 -5.04 -3.81
N THR A 83 10.26 -4.03 -3.82
CA THR A 83 9.03 -4.00 -3.02
C THR A 83 7.94 -3.21 -3.76
N TYR A 84 6.67 -3.49 -3.47
CA TYR A 84 5.53 -2.67 -3.90
C TYR A 84 5.09 -1.85 -2.70
N MET A 85 5.44 -0.56 -2.65
CA MET A 85 5.44 0.20 -1.41
C MET A 85 5.00 1.65 -1.59
N TRP A 86 4.49 2.23 -0.50
CA TRP A 86 4.09 3.62 -0.41
C TRP A 86 5.27 4.57 -0.61
N ASN A 87 5.16 5.49 -1.57
CA ASN A 87 6.18 6.51 -1.82
C ASN A 87 6.45 7.37 -0.57
N SER A 88 5.43 7.58 0.28
CA SER A 88 5.51 8.40 1.49
C SER A 88 6.41 7.84 2.58
N THR A 89 6.78 6.56 2.49
CA THR A 89 7.63 5.89 3.49
C THR A 89 8.73 5.05 2.86
N ILE A 90 9.05 5.28 1.58
CA ILE A 90 10.04 4.49 0.85
C ILE A 90 11.44 4.59 1.45
N ASN A 91 11.75 5.72 2.11
CA ASN A 91 13.04 5.94 2.77
C ASN A 91 13.34 4.88 3.83
N LYS A 92 12.34 4.44 4.59
CA LYS A 92 12.50 3.35 5.58
C LYS A 92 13.06 2.05 4.97
N TYR A 93 12.74 1.79 3.71
CA TYR A 93 13.21 0.63 2.98
C TYR A 93 14.61 0.86 2.40
N SER A 94 14.83 2.03 1.77
CA SER A 94 16.12 2.35 1.15
C SER A 94 17.25 2.57 2.15
N ASP A 95 16.96 3.11 3.34
CA ASP A 95 17.97 3.48 4.35
C ASP A 95 18.70 2.27 4.91
N ASN A 96 18.05 1.10 4.90
CA ASN A 96 18.60 -0.15 5.40
C ASN A 96 19.35 -0.97 4.34
N LEU A 97 19.40 -0.52 3.08
CA LEU A 97 20.16 -1.23 2.05
C LEU A 97 21.66 -1.07 2.28
N LYS A 98 22.41 -2.16 2.07
CA LYS A 98 23.86 -2.13 2.15
C LYS A 98 24.45 -1.32 0.98
N PRO A 99 25.24 -0.26 1.22
CA PRO A 99 25.91 0.46 0.14
C PRO A 99 26.77 -0.48 -0.74
N PRO A 100 26.81 -0.27 -2.06
CA PRO A 100 26.25 0.86 -2.81
C PRO A 100 24.81 0.65 -3.30
N ALA A 101 24.09 -0.37 -2.82
CA ALA A 101 22.73 -0.66 -3.28
C ALA A 101 21.77 0.52 -2.97
N LYS A 102 20.84 0.75 -3.88
CA LYS A 102 19.79 1.79 -3.78
C LYS A 102 18.49 1.24 -4.35
N LEU A 103 17.38 1.87 -3.96
CA LEU A 103 16.10 1.65 -4.64
C LEU A 103 15.97 2.60 -5.82
N GLU A 104 15.53 2.05 -6.94
CA GLU A 104 15.15 2.79 -8.14
C GLU A 104 13.66 2.59 -8.40
N LEU A 105 13.01 3.61 -8.97
CA LEU A 105 11.61 3.53 -9.32
C LEU A 105 11.41 2.59 -10.53
N GLY A 106 10.66 1.51 -10.31
CA GLY A 106 10.22 0.63 -11.39
C GLY A 106 9.06 1.24 -12.20
N SER A 107 8.87 0.73 -13.42
CA SER A 107 7.64 1.01 -14.19
C SER A 107 6.43 0.40 -13.49
N TYR A 108 5.28 1.07 -13.57
CA TYR A 108 4.03 0.52 -13.04
C TYR A 108 3.44 -0.50 -14.02
N PRO A 109 3.18 -1.77 -13.62
CA PRO A 109 2.62 -2.78 -14.51
C PRO A 109 1.21 -2.40 -14.98
N MET A 110 1.01 -2.36 -16.31
CA MET A 110 -0.27 -2.08 -16.94
C MET A 110 -0.64 -3.21 -17.90
N LEU A 111 -1.84 -3.78 -17.74
CA LEU A 111 -2.42 -4.70 -18.71
C LEU A 111 -2.67 -3.97 -20.04
N PRO A 112 -2.42 -4.62 -21.20
CA PRO A 112 -2.78 -4.05 -22.48
C PRO A 112 -4.27 -3.67 -22.53
N GLY A 113 -4.56 -2.42 -22.89
CA GLY A 113 -5.92 -1.90 -22.98
C GLY A 113 -6.58 -1.51 -21.65
N ALA A 114 -5.88 -1.64 -20.50
CA ALA A 114 -6.40 -1.17 -19.23
C ALA A 114 -6.66 0.36 -19.26
N THR A 115 -7.85 0.76 -18.80
CA THR A 115 -8.26 2.18 -18.78
C THR A 115 -8.20 2.82 -17.39
N ASP A 116 -7.74 2.05 -16.42
CA ASP A 116 -7.51 2.40 -15.03
C ASP A 116 -6.33 1.56 -14.52
N ALA A 117 -5.41 2.14 -13.76
CA ALA A 117 -4.24 1.49 -13.21
C ALA A 117 -4.55 0.71 -11.92
N GLY A 118 -5.70 0.98 -11.27
CA GLY A 118 -6.08 0.36 -10.03
C GLY A 118 -5.19 0.75 -8.85
N LEU A 119 -4.67 1.99 -8.87
CA LEU A 119 -3.83 2.50 -7.80
C LEU A 119 -4.61 2.55 -6.49
N PHE A 120 -3.98 2.09 -5.41
CA PHE A 120 -4.47 2.39 -4.08
C PHE A 120 -4.02 3.80 -3.67
N PHE A 121 -4.55 4.83 -4.32
CA PHE A 121 -4.17 6.23 -4.08
C PHE A 121 -5.01 6.86 -2.96
N LYS A 122 -4.38 7.25 -1.85
CA LYS A 122 -5.05 7.84 -0.68
C LYS A 122 -4.14 8.85 0.03
N PRO A 123 -4.68 9.73 0.89
CA PRO A 123 -3.85 10.49 1.83
C PRO A 123 -2.99 9.53 2.66
N ALA A 124 -1.68 9.74 2.66
CA ALA A 124 -0.75 8.85 3.37
C ALA A 124 -1.02 8.81 4.88
N GLN A 125 -1.27 9.98 5.47
CA GLN A 125 -1.62 10.14 6.88
C GLN A 125 -2.29 11.50 7.12
N MET A 126 -2.94 11.64 8.28
CA MET A 126 -3.62 12.86 8.70
C MET A 126 -3.18 13.26 10.11
N LEU A 127 -3.11 14.57 10.38
CA LEU A 127 -3.07 15.10 11.74
C LEU A 127 -4.48 15.52 12.14
N SER A 128 -5.00 14.92 13.21
CA SER A 128 -6.38 15.13 13.68
C SER A 128 -6.40 15.76 15.07
N ILE A 129 -7.34 16.67 15.31
CA ILE A 129 -7.58 17.26 16.63
C ILE A 129 -8.58 16.37 17.38
N GLY A 130 -8.19 15.92 18.57
CA GLY A 130 -9.06 15.08 19.41
C GLY A 130 -10.35 15.80 19.80
N LYS A 131 -11.49 15.14 19.63
CA LYS A 131 -12.84 15.69 19.85
C LYS A 131 -13.03 16.33 21.24
N SER A 132 -12.37 15.81 22.26
CA SER A 132 -12.50 16.24 23.65
C SER A 132 -11.31 17.08 24.15
N THR A 133 -10.48 17.62 23.24
CA THR A 133 -9.37 18.49 23.65
C THR A 133 -9.88 19.73 24.37
N LYS A 134 -9.22 20.12 25.45
CA LYS A 134 -9.48 21.39 26.16
C LYS A 134 -8.83 22.60 25.47
N ASN A 135 -7.94 22.36 24.51
CA ASN A 135 -7.15 23.41 23.85
C ASN A 135 -7.18 23.27 22.31
N PRO A 136 -8.35 23.37 21.66
CA PRO A 136 -8.47 23.15 20.21
C PRO A 136 -7.65 24.16 19.38
N GLU A 137 -7.59 25.43 19.81
CA GLU A 137 -6.81 26.45 19.11
C GLU A 137 -5.30 26.18 19.17
N ALA A 138 -4.78 25.79 20.34
CA ALA A 138 -3.36 25.46 20.49
C ALA A 138 -3.00 24.22 19.64
N ALA A 139 -3.86 23.20 19.64
CA ALA A 139 -3.68 22.02 18.78
C ALA A 139 -3.67 22.40 17.29
N ALA A 140 -4.58 23.27 16.85
CA ALA A 140 -4.61 23.76 15.48
C ALA A 140 -3.35 24.56 15.11
N LYS A 141 -2.83 25.38 16.03
CA LYS A 141 -1.56 26.11 15.84
C LYS A 141 -0.38 25.17 15.64
N VAL A 142 -0.29 24.07 16.40
CA VAL A 142 0.76 23.05 16.22
C VAL A 142 0.64 22.38 14.85
N ILE A 143 -0.56 21.96 14.43
CA ILE A 143 -0.77 21.36 13.10
C ILE A 143 -0.37 22.35 12.00
N ASN A 144 -0.79 23.63 12.11
CA ASN A 144 -0.43 24.64 11.13
C ASN A 144 1.09 24.92 11.11
N PHE A 145 1.73 24.94 12.27
CA PHE A 145 3.18 25.07 12.37
C PHE A 145 3.88 23.95 11.60
N LEU A 146 3.53 22.69 11.89
CA LEU A 146 4.14 21.52 11.25
C LEU A 146 3.93 21.48 9.74
N LEU A 147 2.75 21.87 9.25
CA LEU A 147 2.37 21.66 7.85
C LEU A 147 2.55 22.89 6.94
N ASN A 148 2.63 24.10 7.50
CA ASN A 148 2.62 25.35 6.71
C ASN A 148 3.68 26.38 7.14
N SER A 149 4.23 26.32 8.35
CA SER A 149 5.30 27.24 8.72
C SER A 149 6.61 26.81 8.08
N LYS A 150 7.47 27.77 7.73
CA LYS A 150 8.78 27.47 7.14
C LYS A 150 9.61 26.54 8.04
N GLU A 151 9.77 26.92 9.32
CA GLU A 151 10.54 26.13 10.29
C GLU A 151 10.00 24.71 10.46
N GLY A 152 8.69 24.55 10.65
CA GLY A 152 8.08 23.23 10.80
C GLY A 152 8.22 22.35 9.56
N VAL A 153 8.01 22.93 8.37
CA VAL A 153 8.15 22.23 7.09
C VAL A 153 9.60 21.80 6.84
N GLU A 154 10.55 22.71 7.01
CA GLU A 154 11.98 22.42 6.82
C GLU A 154 12.48 21.36 7.82
N THR A 155 11.95 21.37 9.04
CA THR A 155 12.24 20.34 10.05
C THR A 155 11.67 18.97 9.65
N LEU A 156 10.45 18.92 9.12
CA LEU A 156 9.81 17.66 8.72
C LEU A 156 10.34 17.09 7.41
N GLY A 157 10.82 17.94 6.50
CA GLY A 157 11.32 17.53 5.19
C GLY A 157 10.34 16.63 4.44
N LEU A 158 10.84 15.48 3.95
CA LEU A 158 10.08 14.47 3.21
C LEU A 158 9.79 13.20 4.01
N GLU A 159 9.94 13.23 5.35
CA GLU A 159 9.73 12.07 6.24
C GLU A 159 8.30 11.48 6.20
N ARG A 160 7.34 12.22 5.63
CA ARG A 160 5.94 11.82 5.47
C ARG A 160 5.50 11.82 3.99
N GLY A 161 6.47 11.79 3.07
CA GLY A 161 6.27 11.97 1.65
C GLY A 161 6.20 13.44 1.22
N VAL A 162 5.89 13.66 -0.05
CA VAL A 162 5.74 15.01 -0.62
C VAL A 162 4.54 15.72 0.01
N PRO A 163 4.72 16.91 0.61
CA PRO A 163 3.62 17.64 1.24
C PRO A 163 2.50 18.00 0.25
N LEU A 164 1.25 17.97 0.73
CA LEU A 164 0.10 18.50 -0.04
C LEU A 164 0.02 20.03 0.01
N SER A 165 0.58 20.65 1.06
CA SER A 165 0.58 22.10 1.23
C SER A 165 1.47 22.75 0.17
N LYS A 166 0.89 23.64 -0.65
CA LYS A 166 1.61 24.34 -1.72
C LYS A 166 2.80 25.15 -1.19
N VAL A 167 2.62 25.80 -0.04
CA VAL A 167 3.70 26.60 0.58
C VAL A 167 4.81 25.69 1.11
N ALA A 168 4.47 24.51 1.64
CA ALA A 168 5.46 23.55 2.09
C ALA A 168 6.29 22.99 0.93
N VAL A 169 5.63 22.63 -0.18
CA VAL A 169 6.31 22.19 -1.41
C VAL A 169 7.24 23.28 -1.93
N GLN A 170 6.81 24.54 -1.91
CA GLN A 170 7.66 25.67 -2.30
C GLN A 170 8.91 25.75 -1.43
N TYR A 171 8.78 25.77 -0.09
CA TYR A 171 9.93 25.85 0.81
C TYR A 171 10.92 24.69 0.62
N LEU A 172 10.42 23.46 0.48
CA LEU A 172 11.27 22.29 0.28
C LEU A 172 11.89 22.22 -1.12
N THR A 173 11.29 22.89 -2.11
CA THR A 173 11.90 23.03 -3.43
C THR A 173 13.01 24.08 -3.39
N GLU A 174 12.73 25.25 -2.78
CA GLU A 174 13.68 26.36 -2.65
C GLU A 174 14.94 25.98 -1.84
N ASN A 175 14.81 25.11 -0.83
CA ASN A 175 15.94 24.64 -0.03
C ASN A 175 16.64 23.39 -0.60
N GLY A 176 16.16 22.85 -1.74
CA GLY A 176 16.75 21.69 -2.42
C GLY A 176 16.46 20.33 -1.80
N ALA A 177 15.52 20.24 -0.85
CA ALA A 177 15.10 18.95 -0.26
C ALA A 177 14.26 18.12 -1.24
N ILE A 178 13.38 18.75 -2.03
CA ILE A 178 12.67 18.06 -3.12
C ILE A 178 13.61 17.95 -4.32
N LYS A 179 13.95 16.71 -4.67
CA LYS A 179 14.74 16.39 -5.86
C LYS A 179 13.92 15.54 -6.82
N GLU A 180 14.11 15.79 -8.10
CA GLU A 180 13.36 15.15 -9.17
C GLU A 180 13.60 13.64 -9.27
N ASP A 181 14.80 13.21 -8.89
CA ASP A 181 15.26 11.81 -8.88
C ASP A 181 15.02 11.11 -7.54
N ASP A 182 14.50 11.80 -6.52
CA ASP A 182 14.12 11.18 -5.25
C ASP A 182 12.98 10.16 -5.49
N PRO A 183 13.10 8.91 -5.01
CA PRO A 183 12.08 7.88 -5.21
C PRO A 183 10.69 8.25 -4.68
N ALA A 184 10.59 9.04 -3.60
CA ALA A 184 9.31 9.49 -3.07
C ALA A 184 8.64 10.51 -4.00
N VAL A 185 9.43 11.40 -4.62
CA VAL A 185 8.96 12.45 -5.54
C VAL A 185 8.61 11.85 -6.91
N SER A 186 9.53 11.11 -7.51
CA SER A 186 9.36 10.48 -8.81
C SER A 186 8.22 9.44 -8.78
N GLY A 187 8.10 8.67 -7.70
CA GLY A 187 7.00 7.72 -7.49
C GLY A 187 5.63 8.39 -7.43
N LEU A 188 5.51 9.53 -6.73
CA LEU A 188 4.26 10.30 -6.71
C LEU A 188 3.89 10.81 -8.11
N ARG A 189 4.87 11.33 -8.85
CA ARG A 189 4.65 11.82 -10.22
C ARG A 189 4.19 10.70 -11.15
N LEU A 190 4.82 9.53 -11.07
CA LEU A 190 4.40 8.36 -11.83
C LEU A 190 2.95 8.01 -11.49
N ALA A 191 2.61 7.90 -10.20
CA ALA A 191 1.24 7.60 -9.77
C ALA A 191 0.21 8.61 -10.31
N GLN A 192 0.54 9.91 -10.30
CA GLN A 192 -0.34 10.97 -10.83
C GLN A 192 -0.48 10.96 -12.35
N SER A 193 0.50 10.38 -13.07
CA SER A 193 0.46 10.26 -14.54
C SER A 193 -0.39 9.07 -15.02
N LEU A 194 -0.67 8.11 -14.15
CA LEU A 194 -1.42 6.90 -14.47
C LEU A 194 -2.93 7.17 -14.46
N PRO A 195 -3.72 6.48 -15.31
CA PRO A 195 -5.17 6.62 -15.29
C PRO A 195 -5.72 6.05 -13.96
N ALA A 196 -6.43 6.87 -13.18
CA ALA A 196 -7.02 6.45 -11.91
C ALA A 196 -8.43 7.05 -11.76
N LYS A 197 -9.42 6.38 -12.36
CA LYS A 197 -10.83 6.79 -12.34
C LYS A 197 -11.57 6.20 -11.15
N LEU A 198 -11.24 4.96 -10.78
CA LEU A 198 -11.85 4.26 -9.66
C LEU A 198 -11.11 4.57 -8.36
N SER A 199 -11.88 4.96 -7.35
CA SER A 199 -11.36 5.08 -5.99
C SER A 199 -11.42 3.74 -5.27
N VAL A 200 -10.42 3.49 -4.42
CA VAL A 200 -10.42 2.34 -3.52
C VAL A 200 -11.14 2.73 -2.24
N SER A 201 -12.16 1.95 -1.86
CA SER A 201 -12.91 2.15 -0.62
C SER A 201 -11.98 2.10 0.61
N PRO A 202 -12.14 2.95 1.64
CA PRO A 202 -11.34 2.87 2.85
C PRO A 202 -11.53 1.53 3.60
N TYR A 203 -12.67 0.85 3.41
CA TYR A 203 -12.92 -0.46 4.01
C TYR A 203 -12.11 -1.61 3.36
N PHE A 204 -11.51 -1.37 2.20
CA PHE A 204 -10.60 -2.33 1.56
C PHE A 204 -9.37 -2.59 2.44
N ASP A 205 -8.98 -1.59 3.21
CA ASP A 205 -7.84 -1.60 4.11
C ASP A 205 -8.26 -1.68 5.58
N ASP A 206 -9.46 -2.21 5.83
CA ASP A 206 -9.89 -2.52 7.18
C ASP A 206 -8.92 -3.57 7.80
N PRO A 207 -8.41 -3.35 9.02
CA PRO A 207 -7.42 -4.25 9.61
C PRO A 207 -7.86 -5.71 9.72
N GLN A 208 -9.17 -5.98 9.89
CA GLN A 208 -9.67 -7.36 9.90
C GLN A 208 -9.68 -7.96 8.50
N ILE A 209 -9.94 -7.17 7.45
CA ILE A 209 -9.82 -7.63 6.06
C ILE A 209 -8.38 -8.00 5.73
N VAL A 210 -7.42 -7.12 6.06
CA VAL A 210 -5.99 -7.37 5.81
C VAL A 210 -5.47 -8.57 6.60
N ALA A 211 -5.86 -8.71 7.87
CA ALA A 211 -5.50 -9.87 8.69
C ALA A 211 -6.11 -11.17 8.16
N GLN A 212 -7.39 -11.13 7.74
CA GLN A 212 -8.05 -12.27 7.12
C GLN A 212 -7.38 -12.64 5.80
N PHE A 213 -6.92 -11.66 5.03
CA PHE A 213 -6.20 -11.88 3.78
C PHE A 213 -4.86 -12.57 4.03
N GLY A 214 -4.06 -12.09 4.99
CA GLY A 214 -2.82 -12.75 5.39
C GLY A 214 -3.03 -14.21 5.83
N THR A 215 -4.11 -14.48 6.57
CA THR A 215 -4.49 -15.85 6.96
C THR A 215 -4.85 -16.70 5.74
N SER A 216 -5.57 -16.14 4.76
CA SER A 216 -5.88 -16.82 3.50
C SER A 216 -4.64 -17.18 2.70
N LEU A 217 -3.63 -16.29 2.64
CA LEU A 217 -2.36 -16.61 1.98
C LEU A 217 -1.63 -17.77 2.67
N GLN A 218 -1.61 -17.78 4.01
CA GLN A 218 -1.03 -18.90 4.77
C GLN A 218 -1.73 -20.23 4.48
N TYR A 219 -3.06 -20.25 4.36
CA TYR A 219 -3.76 -21.50 4.01
C TYR A 219 -3.33 -22.07 2.66
N ILE A 220 -3.10 -21.20 1.67
CA ILE A 220 -2.60 -21.59 0.35
C ILE A 220 -1.17 -22.12 0.45
N ASP A 221 -0.25 -21.36 1.04
CA ASP A 221 1.19 -21.67 1.01
C ASP A 221 1.56 -22.88 1.87
N TYR A 222 0.80 -23.13 2.94
CA TYR A 222 0.97 -24.33 3.77
C TYR A 222 0.24 -25.54 3.20
N GLY A 223 -0.41 -25.42 2.05
CA GLY A 223 -1.15 -26.51 1.40
C GLY A 223 -2.36 -27.00 2.19
N GLN A 224 -2.94 -26.13 3.03
CA GLN A 224 -4.06 -26.46 3.90
C GLN A 224 -5.42 -26.30 3.20
N LYS A 225 -5.48 -25.47 2.15
CA LYS A 225 -6.67 -25.25 1.33
C LYS A 225 -6.29 -25.07 -0.12
N THR A 226 -7.19 -25.44 -1.04
CA THR A 226 -7.03 -25.06 -2.44
C THR A 226 -7.27 -23.56 -2.62
N VAL A 227 -6.93 -23.05 -3.81
CA VAL A 227 -7.22 -21.66 -4.18
C VAL A 227 -8.73 -21.39 -4.17
N GLU A 228 -9.53 -22.32 -4.68
CA GLU A 228 -10.98 -22.23 -4.75
C GLU A 228 -11.62 -22.21 -3.36
N GLU A 229 -11.20 -23.11 -2.47
CA GLU A 229 -11.66 -23.14 -1.08
C GLU A 229 -11.30 -21.84 -0.35
N THR A 230 -10.08 -21.34 -0.56
CA THR A 230 -9.60 -20.09 0.04
C THR A 230 -10.40 -18.89 -0.47
N ALA A 231 -10.68 -18.82 -1.77
CA ALA A 231 -11.48 -17.76 -2.38
C ALA A 231 -12.90 -17.69 -1.79
N ILE A 232 -13.58 -18.84 -1.69
CA ILE A 232 -14.93 -18.95 -1.12
C ILE A 232 -14.93 -18.52 0.34
N ASP A 233 -13.97 -19.01 1.12
CA ASP A 233 -13.88 -18.71 2.55
C ASP A 233 -13.51 -17.25 2.82
N PHE A 234 -12.61 -16.68 2.02
CA PHE A 234 -12.23 -15.28 2.11
C PHE A 234 -13.43 -14.38 1.82
N GLN A 235 -14.12 -14.58 0.68
CA GLN A 235 -15.31 -13.82 0.32
C GLN A 235 -16.37 -13.85 1.43
N ARG A 236 -16.66 -15.04 1.98
CA ARG A 236 -17.66 -15.19 3.04
C ARG A 236 -17.26 -14.44 4.32
N GLN A 237 -16.00 -14.49 4.71
CA GLN A 237 -15.51 -13.86 5.94
C GLN A 237 -15.38 -12.36 5.78
N SER A 238 -14.86 -11.90 4.64
CA SER A 238 -14.69 -10.49 4.31
C SER A 238 -16.05 -9.77 4.25
N ASP A 239 -17.08 -10.38 3.64
CA ASP A 239 -18.45 -9.84 3.65
C ASP A 239 -19.02 -9.68 5.08
N ARG A 240 -18.70 -10.59 5.99
CA ARG A 240 -19.11 -10.48 7.41
C ARG A 240 -18.35 -9.37 8.13
N ILE A 241 -17.08 -9.16 7.79
CA ILE A 241 -16.28 -8.04 8.31
C ILE A 241 -16.86 -6.71 7.80
N LEU A 242 -17.11 -6.57 6.50
CA LEU A 242 -17.66 -5.34 5.92
C LEU A 242 -19.02 -4.96 6.51
N ARG A 243 -19.94 -5.91 6.69
CA ARG A 243 -21.23 -5.64 7.37
C ARG A 243 -21.09 -5.15 8.82
N ARG A 244 -19.98 -5.42 9.48
CA ARG A 244 -19.69 -4.94 10.84
C ARG A 244 -18.96 -3.60 10.82
N ALA A 245 -17.99 -3.43 9.92
CA ALA A 245 -17.20 -2.22 9.80
C ALA A 245 -18.00 -1.04 9.23
N MET A 246 -18.92 -1.31 8.30
CA MET A 246 -19.73 -0.30 7.61
C MET A 246 -21.07 -0.02 8.31
N ARG A 247 -21.10 -0.08 9.65
CA ARG A 247 -22.31 0.15 10.44
C ARG A 247 -22.54 1.62 10.72
#